data_AF-A0A9W9BPH5-F1
#
_entry.id   AF-A0A9W9BPH5-F1
#
_cell.length_a   1.000
_cell.length_b   1.000
_cell.length_c   1.000
_cell.angle_alpha   90.00
_cell.angle_beta   90.00
_cell.angle_gamma   90.00
#
_symmetry.space_group_name_H-M   'P 1'
#
loop_
_entity.id
_entity.type
_entity.pdbx_description
1 polymer ?
#
loop_
_entity_poly.entity_id
_entity_poly.type
_entity_poly.pdbx_seq_one_letter_code
_entity_poly.pdbx_strand_id
1 'polypeptide(L)'
;MRVLALVAALMGLAAAAPAPAPSATLFDDIVAVSTSTACATPSATPITSAFWVPSTDSRKTCDKATYKAKFAPSDVKRGDFRDCASLLSAFGPHNGTFTVPAVADAPDEYGSGFIPIVKSDSCSLGVRAKGGVVLGDDDVDWIVQKTLQDYSSGFLMAARGSVDCDALDGGSKAKLYWQVYDSETGH
;
A
#
# COMPACT_ATOMS: atom_id res chain seq x y z
N MET A 1 24.38 -18.06 -75.62
CA MET A 1 24.01 -19.45 -75.29
C MET A 1 24.93 -19.96 -74.20
N ARG A 2 24.39 -20.83 -73.31
CA ARG A 2 24.97 -21.42 -72.08
C ARG A 2 24.73 -20.58 -70.82
N VAL A 3 23.76 -20.83 -69.94
CA VAL A 3 23.21 -22.03 -69.24
C VAL A 3 23.67 -22.04 -67.77
N LEU A 4 22.68 -21.73 -66.92
CA LEU A 4 22.31 -22.22 -65.58
C LEU A 4 23.31 -22.46 -64.42
N ALA A 5 22.83 -21.97 -63.26
CA ALA A 5 22.83 -22.52 -61.89
C ALA A 5 24.15 -22.39 -61.09
N LEU A 6 24.17 -22.17 -59.76
CA LEU A 6 23.34 -22.76 -58.71
C LEU A 6 23.27 -21.86 -57.45
N VAL A 7 22.24 -22.15 -56.67
CA VAL A 7 21.73 -21.63 -55.38
C VAL A 7 22.77 -21.59 -54.24
N ALA A 8 22.67 -20.57 -53.38
CA ALA A 8 22.91 -20.72 -51.94
C ALA A 8 22.05 -19.72 -51.15
N ALA A 9 20.93 -20.19 -50.61
CA ALA A 9 20.14 -19.49 -49.61
C ALA A 9 20.85 -19.61 -48.25
N LEU A 10 21.31 -18.49 -47.69
CA LEU A 10 21.72 -18.42 -46.28
C LEU A 10 20.60 -17.74 -45.50
N MET A 11 19.89 -18.56 -44.72
CA MET A 11 19.03 -18.13 -43.64
C MET A 11 19.88 -17.32 -42.63
N GLY A 12 19.68 -16.01 -42.58
CA GLY A 12 20.19 -15.17 -41.52
C GLY A 12 19.37 -15.39 -40.26
N LEU A 13 19.99 -15.99 -39.24
CA LEU A 13 19.47 -16.04 -37.88
C LEU A 13 19.25 -14.61 -37.38
N ALA A 14 18.00 -14.27 -37.07
CA ALA A 14 17.69 -13.08 -36.29
C ALA A 14 18.29 -13.26 -34.89
N ALA A 15 19.36 -12.53 -34.61
CA ALA A 15 19.88 -12.39 -33.25
C ALA A 15 18.80 -11.66 -32.43
N ALA A 16 18.08 -12.42 -31.60
CA ALA A 16 17.17 -11.85 -30.61
C ALA A 16 17.99 -10.96 -29.67
N ALA A 17 17.79 -9.64 -29.80
CA ALA A 17 18.31 -8.68 -28.84
C ALA A 17 17.79 -9.06 -27.44
N PRO A 18 18.64 -9.06 -26.40
CA PRO A 18 18.16 -9.27 -25.04
C PRO A 18 17.17 -8.16 -24.71
N ALA A 19 15.92 -8.56 -24.42
CA ALA A 19 14.92 -7.65 -23.89
C ALA A 19 15.49 -6.99 -22.62
N PRO A 20 15.31 -5.67 -22.44
CA PRO A 20 15.69 -5.03 -21.19
C PRO A 20 14.89 -5.70 -20.06
N ALA A 21 15.62 -6.24 -19.08
CA ALA A 21 15.02 -6.73 -17.85
C ALA A 21 14.22 -5.60 -17.20
N PRO A 22 12.99 -5.84 -16.72
CA PRO A 22 12.26 -4.83 -15.97
C PRO A 22 13.06 -4.48 -14.71
N SER A 23 13.53 -3.23 -14.64
CA SER A 23 14.22 -2.67 -13.49
C SER A 23 13.32 -2.75 -12.26
N ALA A 24 13.82 -3.43 -11.22
CA ALA A 24 13.18 -3.54 -9.92
C ALA A 24 13.29 -2.21 -9.15
N THR A 25 12.42 -1.25 -9.46
CA THR A 25 12.21 -0.01 -8.65
C THR A 25 10.74 0.20 -8.29
N LEU A 26 9.90 -0.83 -8.46
CA LEU A 26 8.43 -0.75 -8.34
C LEU A 26 7.90 -0.64 -6.90
N PHE A 27 8.77 -0.37 -5.92
CA PHE A 27 8.47 -0.50 -4.49
C PHE A 27 8.84 0.73 -3.66
N ASP A 28 9.36 1.80 -4.27
CA ASP A 28 9.73 3.02 -3.53
C ASP A 28 8.51 3.71 -2.87
N ASP A 29 7.31 3.54 -3.45
CA ASP A 29 6.08 4.19 -2.97
C ASP A 29 5.35 3.40 -1.86
N ILE A 30 5.67 2.11 -1.68
CA ILE A 30 5.20 1.27 -0.57
C ILE A 30 6.28 1.24 0.50
N VAL A 31 6.04 1.93 1.62
CA VAL A 31 7.04 2.06 2.70
C VAL A 31 7.20 0.77 3.52
N ALA A 32 6.29 -0.19 3.37
CA ALA A 32 6.26 -1.46 4.08
C ALA A 32 6.74 -2.64 3.20
N VAL A 33 8.00 -2.60 2.75
CA VAL A 33 8.62 -3.66 1.94
C VAL A 33 9.60 -4.46 2.79
N SER A 34 9.31 -5.76 3.01
CA SER A 34 10.32 -6.74 3.40
C SER A 34 10.51 -7.73 2.25
N THR A 35 11.61 -7.58 1.51
CA THR A 35 12.06 -8.57 0.53
C THR A 35 12.62 -9.80 1.25
N SER A 36 11.75 -10.66 1.77
CA SER A 36 12.19 -11.94 2.34
C SER A 36 12.29 -13.00 1.24
N THR A 37 13.47 -13.10 0.63
CA THR A 37 13.94 -14.37 0.06
C THR A 37 14.65 -15.15 1.16
N ALA A 38 13.90 -15.79 2.06
CA ALA A 38 14.47 -16.83 2.92
C ALA A 38 13.37 -17.68 3.56
N CYS A 39 13.47 -19.00 3.39
CA CYS A 39 12.97 -19.94 4.38
C CYS A 39 13.69 -19.66 5.71
N ALA A 40 13.12 -18.80 6.55
CA ALA A 40 13.61 -18.56 7.90
C ALA A 40 12.45 -18.77 8.88
N THR A 41 12.66 -19.68 9.82
CA THR A 41 11.83 -19.94 11.00
C THR A 41 11.36 -18.65 11.67
N PRO A 42 10.12 -18.58 12.18
CA PRO A 42 9.57 -17.36 12.77
C PRO A 42 10.39 -16.97 14.00
N SER A 43 11.14 -15.87 13.89
CA SER A 43 11.80 -15.23 15.03
C SER A 43 10.79 -14.38 15.78
N ALA A 44 10.75 -14.55 17.10
CA ALA A 44 9.85 -13.88 18.06
C ALA A 44 10.23 -12.40 18.34
N THR A 45 10.62 -11.65 17.31
CA THR A 45 10.77 -10.20 17.40
C THR A 45 9.41 -9.55 17.16
N PRO A 46 8.94 -8.65 18.05
CA PRO A 46 7.69 -7.93 17.83
C PRO A 46 7.81 -7.12 16.54
N ILE A 47 6.90 -7.39 15.60
CA ILE A 47 6.85 -6.69 14.33
C ILE A 47 6.36 -5.27 14.64
N THR A 48 7.24 -4.27 14.54
CA THR A 48 6.91 -2.85 14.80
C THR A 48 6.49 -2.09 13.53
N SER A 49 6.52 -2.75 12.37
CA SER A 49 6.21 -2.18 11.07
C SER A 49 5.16 -3.02 10.34
N ALA A 50 4.29 -2.38 9.55
CA ALA A 50 3.46 -3.11 8.62
C ALA A 50 4.35 -3.80 7.56
N PHE A 51 3.91 -4.93 7.01
CA PHE A 51 4.59 -5.59 5.91
C PHE A 51 3.61 -5.99 4.80
N TRP A 52 4.05 -5.88 3.55
CA TRP A 52 3.26 -6.20 2.37
C TRP A 52 3.44 -7.66 1.94
N VAL A 53 2.34 -8.31 1.57
CA VAL A 53 2.29 -9.65 1.01
C VAL A 53 1.59 -9.57 -0.37
N PRO A 54 2.33 -9.72 -1.48
CA PRO A 54 1.74 -9.63 -2.82
C PRO A 54 0.79 -10.79 -3.13
N SER A 55 -0.20 -10.54 -3.97
CA SER A 55 -1.20 -11.52 -4.45
C SER A 55 -1.45 -11.33 -5.95
N THR A 56 -1.91 -12.38 -6.63
CA THR A 56 -2.37 -12.29 -8.02
C THR A 56 -3.70 -11.56 -8.14
N ASP A 57 -4.56 -11.78 -7.15
CA ASP A 57 -5.90 -11.21 -7.07
C ASP A 57 -5.96 -10.12 -6.01
N SER A 58 -6.82 -9.14 -6.25
CA SER A 58 -7.18 -8.14 -5.25
C SER A 58 -7.80 -8.79 -4.02
N ARG A 59 -7.52 -8.21 -2.85
CA ARG A 59 -7.93 -8.72 -1.54
C ARG A 59 -8.78 -7.70 -0.81
N LYS A 60 -9.92 -8.15 -0.33
CA LYS A 60 -10.81 -7.42 0.56
C LYS A 60 -10.92 -8.13 1.90
N THR A 61 -10.55 -7.45 2.98
CA THR A 61 -10.51 -7.96 4.36
C THR A 61 -11.29 -7.08 5.34
N CYS A 62 -11.60 -5.84 4.98
CA CYS A 62 -12.32 -4.90 5.85
C CYS A 62 -13.84 -4.89 5.61
N ASP A 63 -14.59 -4.70 6.68
CA ASP A 63 -16.03 -4.47 6.62
C ASP A 63 -16.33 -2.98 6.45
N LYS A 64 -16.64 -2.60 5.21
CA LYS A 64 -16.97 -1.23 4.82
C LYS A 64 -18.17 -0.65 5.60
N ALA A 65 -19.05 -1.48 6.16
CA ALA A 65 -20.18 -1.01 6.98
C ALA A 65 -19.75 -0.43 8.33
N THR A 66 -18.58 -0.84 8.84
CA THR A 66 -18.02 -0.37 10.12
C THR A 66 -17.24 0.93 10.00
N TYR A 67 -17.06 1.42 8.77
CA TYR A 67 -16.26 2.61 8.50
C TYR A 67 -16.80 3.85 9.21
N LYS A 68 -15.90 4.52 9.91
CA LYS A 68 -16.12 5.82 10.54
C LYS A 68 -14.95 6.72 10.17
N ALA A 69 -15.23 7.96 9.80
CA ALA A 69 -14.21 8.93 9.47
C ALA A 69 -14.59 10.31 10.01
N LYS A 70 -13.58 11.16 10.18
CA LYS A 70 -13.72 12.57 10.54
C LYS A 70 -12.50 13.35 10.04
N PHE A 71 -12.64 14.67 9.95
CA PHE A 71 -11.47 15.53 9.81
C PHE A 71 -10.48 15.25 10.95
N ALA A 72 -9.19 15.20 10.62
CA ALA A 72 -8.16 15.10 11.62
C ALA A 72 -8.14 16.39 12.47
N PRO A 73 -7.75 16.29 13.75
CA PRO A 73 -7.63 17.43 14.64
C PRO A 73 -6.52 18.40 14.16
N SER A 74 -6.52 19.62 14.67
CA SER A 74 -5.70 20.72 14.17
C SER A 74 -4.19 20.53 14.37
N ASP A 75 -3.79 19.61 15.24
CA ASP A 75 -2.41 19.21 15.51
C ASP A 75 -1.84 18.29 14.41
N VAL A 76 -2.68 17.69 13.57
CA VAL A 76 -2.23 16.91 12.41
C VAL A 76 -1.97 17.85 11.23
N LYS A 77 -0.74 17.86 10.72
CA LYS A 77 -0.38 18.64 9.53
C LYS A 77 -1.21 18.17 8.33
N ARG A 78 -1.87 19.13 7.68
CA ARG A 78 -2.72 18.91 6.51
C ARG A 78 -1.87 18.92 5.25
N GLY A 79 -1.98 17.88 4.44
CA GLY A 79 -1.32 17.79 3.14
C GLY A 79 -2.11 18.52 2.07
N ASP A 80 -1.46 18.84 0.94
CA ASP A 80 -2.17 19.35 -0.24
C ASP A 80 -3.11 18.26 -0.78
N PHE A 81 -4.32 18.66 -1.13
CA PHE A 81 -5.33 17.74 -1.66
C PHE A 81 -4.84 17.00 -2.91
N ARG A 82 -4.08 17.66 -3.79
CA ARG A 82 -3.57 17.06 -5.03
C ARG A 82 -2.54 15.98 -4.73
N ASP A 83 -1.68 16.22 -3.75
CA ASP A 83 -0.65 15.28 -3.30
C ASP A 83 -1.29 14.10 -2.52
N CYS A 84 -2.41 14.34 -1.82
CA CYS A 84 -3.17 13.25 -1.22
C CYS A 84 -3.98 12.46 -2.26
N ALA A 85 -4.41 13.08 -3.36
CA ALA A 85 -5.09 12.39 -4.45
C ALA A 85 -4.15 11.45 -5.22
N SER A 86 -2.86 11.77 -5.31
CA SER A 86 -1.86 10.92 -5.96
C SER A 86 -1.56 9.63 -5.18
N LEU A 87 -1.99 9.50 -3.92
CA LEU A 87 -1.94 8.23 -3.17
C LEU A 87 -2.64 7.08 -3.93
N LEU A 88 -3.75 7.37 -4.63
CA LEU A 88 -4.45 6.35 -5.43
C LEU A 88 -3.62 5.87 -6.62
N SER A 89 -2.83 6.76 -7.22
CA SER A 89 -1.97 6.40 -8.35
C SER A 89 -0.69 5.73 -7.88
N ALA A 90 -0.18 6.11 -6.72
CA ALA A 90 0.97 5.48 -6.07
C ALA A 90 0.66 4.03 -5.63
N PHE A 91 -0.56 3.76 -5.15
CA PHE A 91 -0.94 2.42 -4.67
C PHE A 91 -1.68 1.55 -5.70
N GLY A 92 -2.43 2.14 -6.61
CA GLY A 92 -3.33 1.43 -7.52
C GLY A 92 -2.78 0.27 -8.38
N PRO A 93 -1.46 0.14 -8.69
CA PRO A 93 -0.97 -1.02 -9.43
C PRO A 93 -0.71 -2.27 -8.56
N HIS A 94 -1.00 -2.26 -7.26
CA HIS A 94 -0.56 -3.30 -6.32
C HIS A 94 -1.70 -4.14 -5.72
N ASN A 95 -1.69 -5.45 -6.02
CA ASN A 95 -2.60 -6.44 -5.41
C ASN A 95 -1.91 -7.17 -4.26
N GLY A 96 -2.59 -7.36 -3.13
CA GLY A 96 -2.00 -7.99 -1.95
C GLY A 96 -2.62 -7.57 -0.62
N THR A 97 -1.93 -7.88 0.46
CA THR A 97 -2.36 -7.49 1.80
C THR A 97 -1.21 -6.87 2.59
N PHE A 98 -1.54 -5.86 3.39
CA PHE A 98 -0.72 -5.45 4.51
C PHE A 98 -1.07 -6.29 5.73
N THR A 99 -0.05 -6.84 6.37
CA THR A 99 -0.14 -7.25 7.76
C THR A 99 0.26 -6.07 8.64
N VAL A 100 -0.69 -5.57 9.42
CA VAL A 100 -0.50 -4.44 10.32
C VAL A 100 -0.43 -4.98 11.75
N PRO A 101 0.72 -4.90 12.44
CA PRO A 101 0.86 -5.43 13.79
C PRO A 101 0.01 -4.67 14.81
N ALA A 102 -0.31 -5.33 15.91
CA ALA A 102 -0.91 -4.66 17.06
C ALA A 102 0.08 -3.67 17.67
N VAL A 103 -0.37 -2.43 17.89
CA VAL A 103 0.41 -1.45 18.66
C VAL A 103 0.10 -1.65 20.13
N ALA A 104 1.10 -2.06 20.91
CA ALA A 104 0.99 -2.18 22.36
C ALA A 104 0.61 -0.82 22.97
N ASP A 105 -0.27 -0.82 23.98
CA ASP A 105 -0.75 0.39 24.68
C ASP A 105 -1.44 1.43 23.79
N ALA A 106 -1.94 0.99 22.64
CA ALA A 106 -2.80 1.76 21.77
C ALA A 106 -4.05 2.29 22.53
N PRO A 107 -4.24 3.61 22.72
CA PRO A 107 -5.51 4.13 23.24
C PRO A 107 -6.68 3.66 22.37
N ASP A 108 -7.88 3.54 22.97
CA ASP A 108 -9.11 3.12 22.29
C ASP A 108 -9.53 4.05 21.13
N GLU A 109 -8.95 5.24 21.08
CA GLU A 109 -9.15 6.22 20.02
C GLU A 109 -7.86 6.51 19.23
N TYR A 110 -8.02 7.38 18.24
CA TYR A 110 -7.01 7.97 17.37
C TYR A 110 -5.85 8.63 18.16
N GLY A 111 -4.89 7.84 18.63
CA GLY A 111 -3.63 8.31 19.23
C GLY A 111 -2.53 8.51 18.18
N SER A 112 -1.28 8.63 18.63
CA SER A 112 -0.09 8.69 17.77
C SER A 112 0.35 7.29 17.29
N GLY A 113 1.42 7.24 16.49
CA GLY A 113 2.06 5.98 16.06
C GLY A 113 1.43 5.33 14.83
N PHE A 114 0.98 6.14 13.87
CA PHE A 114 0.51 5.63 12.58
C PHE A 114 1.70 5.19 11.73
N ILE A 115 1.69 3.95 11.28
CA ILE A 115 2.72 3.39 10.40
C ILE A 115 2.35 3.76 8.96
N PRO A 116 3.17 4.55 8.24
CA PRO A 116 2.90 4.87 6.83
C PRO A 116 2.99 3.60 5.98
N ILE A 117 1.97 3.35 5.16
CA ILE A 117 1.92 2.19 4.23
C ILE A 117 1.91 2.62 2.76
N VAL A 118 1.40 3.82 2.47
CA VAL A 118 1.42 4.43 1.13
C VAL A 118 1.88 5.86 1.28
N LYS A 119 2.78 6.31 0.40
CA LYS A 119 3.22 7.70 0.33
C LYS A 119 3.13 8.21 -1.10
N SER A 120 2.91 9.51 -1.24
CA SER A 120 3.04 10.23 -2.50
C SER A 120 3.38 11.68 -2.19
N ASP A 121 4.50 12.18 -2.73
CA ASP A 121 4.98 13.55 -2.50
C ASP A 121 4.90 13.97 -1.02
N SER A 122 4.05 14.97 -0.72
CA SER A 122 3.83 15.50 0.62
C SER A 122 2.71 14.82 1.40
N CYS A 123 2.09 13.73 0.92
CA CYS A 123 0.99 13.06 1.60
C CYS A 123 1.24 11.55 1.88
N SER A 124 0.75 11.07 3.01
CA SER A 124 0.92 9.71 3.49
C SER A 124 -0.40 9.14 3.99
N LEU A 125 -0.65 7.86 3.69
CA LEU A 125 -1.63 7.04 4.40
C LEU A 125 -0.91 6.24 5.48
N GLY A 126 -1.22 6.54 6.73
CA GLY A 126 -0.76 5.79 7.89
C GLY A 126 -1.84 4.91 8.49
N VAL A 127 -1.44 3.77 9.05
CA VAL A 127 -2.31 2.78 9.67
C VAL A 127 -1.82 2.35 11.04
N ARG A 128 -2.75 1.93 11.88
CA ARG A 128 -2.49 1.40 13.21
C ARG A 128 -3.57 0.38 13.57
N ALA A 129 -3.19 -0.70 14.25
CA ALA A 129 -4.13 -1.72 14.69
C ALA A 129 -4.09 -1.90 16.21
N LYS A 130 -5.25 -2.19 16.82
CA LYS A 130 -5.33 -2.56 18.24
C LYS A 130 -5.07 -4.06 18.46
N GLY A 131 -5.60 -4.91 17.58
CA GLY A 131 -5.52 -6.38 17.67
C GLY A 131 -4.63 -7.05 16.62
N GLY A 132 -3.91 -6.27 15.81
CA GLY A 132 -3.25 -6.77 14.61
C GLY A 132 -4.29 -7.13 13.53
N VAL A 133 -4.11 -6.61 12.32
CA VAL A 133 -5.08 -6.82 11.23
C VAL A 133 -4.41 -7.16 9.92
N VAL A 134 -5.18 -7.79 9.04
CA VAL A 134 -4.91 -7.88 7.61
C VAL A 134 -5.71 -6.80 6.90
N LEU A 135 -5.03 -5.94 6.14
CA LEU A 135 -5.63 -4.89 5.33
C LEU A 135 -5.37 -5.21 3.85
N GLY A 136 -6.43 -5.45 3.08
CA GLY A 136 -6.32 -5.75 1.66
C GLY A 136 -6.17 -4.50 0.78
N ASP A 137 -5.66 -4.68 -0.44
CA ASP A 137 -5.49 -3.60 -1.42
C ASP A 137 -6.80 -2.90 -1.78
N ASP A 138 -7.87 -3.67 -2.02
CA ASP A 138 -9.21 -3.16 -2.31
C ASP A 138 -9.77 -2.26 -1.19
N ASP A 139 -9.31 -2.48 0.04
CA ASP A 139 -9.68 -1.67 1.20
C ASP A 139 -8.84 -0.40 1.32
N VAL A 140 -7.54 -0.47 1.00
CA VAL A 140 -6.67 0.72 0.91
C VAL A 140 -7.22 1.69 -0.13
N ASP A 141 -7.47 1.21 -1.35
CA ASP A 141 -8.03 2.02 -2.43
C ASP A 141 -9.36 2.64 -2.03
N TRP A 142 -10.22 1.85 -1.41
CA TRP A 142 -11.52 2.33 -0.98
C TRP A 142 -11.44 3.37 0.14
N ILE A 143 -10.56 3.18 1.14
CA ILE A 143 -10.33 4.14 2.22
C ILE A 143 -9.84 5.47 1.65
N VAL A 144 -8.84 5.44 0.75
CA VAL A 144 -8.30 6.66 0.15
C VAL A 144 -9.35 7.35 -0.70
N GLN A 145 -10.06 6.63 -1.58
CA GLN A 145 -11.15 7.19 -2.40
C GLN A 145 -12.23 7.84 -1.53
N LYS A 146 -12.68 7.16 -0.47
CA LYS A 146 -13.71 7.70 0.44
C LYS A 146 -13.22 8.91 1.20
N THR A 147 -11.98 8.89 1.63
CA THR A 147 -11.37 10.02 2.32
C THR A 147 -11.31 11.25 1.41
N LEU A 148 -10.87 11.09 0.17
CA LEU A 148 -10.82 12.16 -0.83
C LEU A 148 -12.22 12.65 -1.21
N GLN A 149 -13.20 11.76 -1.32
CA GLN A 149 -14.58 12.15 -1.66
C GLN A 149 -15.23 12.99 -0.55
N ASP A 150 -15.08 12.56 0.71
CA ASP A 150 -15.88 13.09 1.82
C ASP A 150 -15.15 14.21 2.61
N TYR A 151 -13.82 14.30 2.53
CA TYR A 151 -12.99 15.22 3.33
C TYR A 151 -12.11 16.17 2.50
N SER A 152 -12.42 16.37 1.21
CA SER A 152 -11.74 17.30 0.30
C SER A 152 -12.34 18.72 0.30
N SER A 153 -12.53 19.32 1.47
CA SER A 153 -12.99 20.72 1.52
C SER A 153 -11.81 21.69 1.38
N GLY A 154 -11.52 22.15 0.16
CA GLY A 154 -10.49 23.14 -0.14
C GLY A 154 -9.16 22.52 -0.58
N PHE A 155 -8.06 23.25 -0.37
CA PHE A 155 -6.73 22.86 -0.86
C PHE A 155 -5.94 21.96 0.10
N LEU A 156 -6.28 21.96 1.39
CA LEU A 156 -5.54 21.22 2.42
C LEU A 156 -6.44 20.21 3.13
N MET A 157 -5.96 18.97 3.29
CA MET A 157 -6.71 17.92 3.95
C MET A 157 -5.88 17.12 4.95
N ALA A 158 -6.54 16.74 6.03
CA ALA A 158 -6.13 15.64 6.88
C ALA A 158 -7.41 15.00 7.43
N ALA A 159 -7.44 13.68 7.41
CA ALA A 159 -8.60 12.91 7.82
C ALA A 159 -8.12 11.66 8.53
N ARG A 160 -8.94 11.18 9.45
CA ARG A 160 -8.68 9.94 10.16
C ARG A 160 -9.96 9.18 10.40
N GLY A 161 -9.84 7.87 10.48
CA GLY A 161 -10.99 7.00 10.63
C GLY A 161 -10.61 5.63 11.15
N SER A 162 -11.64 4.82 11.34
CA SER A 162 -11.51 3.44 11.74
C SER A 162 -12.40 2.55 10.89
N VAL A 163 -11.97 1.32 10.70
CA VAL A 163 -12.73 0.27 10.04
C VAL A 163 -12.31 -1.07 10.66
N ASP A 164 -13.24 -2.00 10.77
CA ASP A 164 -12.95 -3.34 11.29
C ASP A 164 -12.50 -4.24 10.14
N CYS A 165 -11.34 -4.86 10.30
CA CYS A 165 -10.70 -5.73 9.32
C CYS A 165 -10.44 -7.11 9.90
N ASP A 166 -10.14 -8.08 9.04
CA ASP A 166 -9.82 -9.43 9.50
C ASP A 166 -8.63 -9.41 10.46
N ALA A 167 -8.78 -10.07 11.61
CA ALA A 167 -7.74 -10.13 12.62
C ALA A 167 -6.63 -11.11 12.20
N LEU A 168 -5.40 -10.82 12.60
CA LEU A 168 -4.25 -11.68 12.24
C LEU A 168 -4.30 -13.07 12.86
N ASP A 169 -4.98 -13.22 14.00
CA ASP A 169 -5.17 -14.49 14.68
C ASP A 169 -6.30 -15.35 14.07
N GLY A 170 -6.94 -14.88 12.99
CA GLY A 170 -8.08 -15.56 12.36
C GLY A 170 -9.36 -15.51 13.21
N GLY A 171 -9.38 -14.71 14.27
CA GLY A 171 -10.52 -14.52 15.16
C GLY A 171 -11.57 -13.55 14.61
N SER A 172 -12.32 -12.93 15.52
CA SER A 172 -13.26 -11.86 15.16
C SER A 172 -12.54 -10.66 14.56
N LYS A 173 -13.21 -9.87 13.70
CA LYS A 173 -12.60 -8.67 13.11
C LYS A 173 -12.00 -7.76 14.18
N ALA A 174 -10.82 -7.22 13.90
CA ALA A 174 -10.12 -6.28 14.75
C ALA A 174 -10.11 -4.88 14.13
N LYS A 175 -10.09 -3.87 14.99
CA LYS A 175 -10.18 -2.49 14.56
C LYS A 175 -8.85 -2.00 13.99
N LEU A 176 -8.92 -1.51 12.76
CA LEU A 176 -7.91 -0.71 12.10
C LEU A 176 -8.25 0.77 12.27
N TYR A 177 -7.25 1.57 12.61
CA TYR A 177 -7.28 3.02 12.55
C TYR A 177 -6.40 3.46 11.38
N TRP A 178 -6.84 4.48 10.65
CA TRP A 178 -6.10 5.06 9.54
C TRP A 178 -6.08 6.59 9.64
N GLN A 179 -5.07 7.20 9.05
CA GLN A 179 -4.92 8.65 8.97
C GLN A 179 -4.24 9.03 7.65
N VAL A 180 -4.81 10.02 6.95
CA VAL A 180 -4.18 10.73 5.83
C VAL A 180 -3.63 12.04 6.37
N TYR A 181 -2.35 12.28 6.18
CA TYR A 181 -1.62 13.42 6.72
C TYR A 181 -0.43 13.80 5.83
N ASP A 182 0.14 14.97 6.10
CA ASP A 182 1.33 15.44 5.38
C ASP A 182 2.60 14.66 5.80
N SER A 183 3.32 14.11 4.81
CA SER A 183 4.50 13.25 4.95
C SER A 183 5.74 13.95 5.51
N GLU A 184 5.84 15.28 5.44
CA GLU A 184 7.08 16.01 5.77
C GLU A 184 7.33 16.10 7.29
N THR A 185 6.35 15.72 8.11
CA THR A 185 6.51 15.55 9.55
C THR A 185 5.74 14.32 10.01
N GLY A 186 6.44 13.18 10.06
CA GLY A 186 5.95 12.00 10.79
C GLY A 186 5.86 12.32 12.29
N HIS A 187 4.67 12.12 12.87
CA HIS A 187 4.42 12.22 14.31
C HIS A 187 4.46 10.83 14.97
#